data_AF-A0A538LS06-F1
#
_entry.id   AF-A0A538LS06-F1
#
_cell.length_a   1.000
_cell.length_b   1.000
_cell.length_c   1.000
_cell.angle_alpha   90.00
_cell.angle_beta   90.00
_cell.angle_gamma   90.00
#
_symmetry.space_group_name_H-M   'P 1'
#
loop_
_entity.id
_entity.type
_entity.pdbx_description
1 polymer ?
#
loop_
_entity_poly.entity_id
_entity_poly.type
_entity_poly.pdbx_seq_one_letter_code
_entity_poly.pdbx_strand_id
1 'polypeptide(L)' 'MGSVQAERLTIKQTATGYWVVERGAVQLAGATTRRAAEAERDLVNRLHDRSVRRVSRRDRAARLAGPRPRGDRS' A
#
# COMPACT_ATOMS: atom_id res chain seq x y z
N MET A 1 -4.56 1.01 -19.16
CA MET A 1 -3.91 1.09 -17.83
C MET A 1 -4.97 1.55 -16.84
N GLY A 2 -5.66 0.61 -16.19
CA GLY A 2 -6.64 0.95 -15.16
C GLY A 2 -5.89 1.56 -13.98
N SER A 3 -6.19 2.80 -13.63
CA SER A 3 -5.76 3.35 -12.35
C SER A 3 -6.37 2.43 -11.29
N VAL A 4 -5.52 1.65 -10.62
CA VAL A 4 -5.90 1.02 -9.37
C VAL A 4 -6.12 2.19 -8.42
N GLN A 5 -7.34 2.75 -8.43
CA GLN A 5 -7.78 3.63 -7.38
C GLN A 5 -7.73 2.75 -6.15
N ALA A 6 -6.59 2.80 -5.45
CA ALA A 6 -6.33 1.96 -4.31
C ALA A 6 -7.51 2.18 -3.36
N GLU A 7 -8.32 1.15 -3.17
CA GLU A 7 -9.58 1.28 -2.44
C GLU A 7 -9.31 2.02 -1.13
N ARG A 8 -10.09 3.08 -0.92
CA ARG A 8 -9.90 4.01 0.20
C ARG A 8 -10.03 3.24 1.50
N LEU A 9 -9.10 3.46 2.42
CA LEU A 9 -9.21 2.88 3.75
C LEU A 9 -10.40 3.48 4.50
N THR A 10 -11.25 2.62 5.04
CA THR A 10 -12.40 2.99 5.85
C THR A 10 -12.23 2.49 7.28
N ILE A 11 -12.79 3.22 8.24
CA ILE A 11 -12.85 2.82 9.64
C ILE A 11 -14.32 2.60 9.99
N LYS A 12 -14.65 1.42 10.52
CA LYS A 12 -16.02 1.07 10.93
C LYS A 12 -16.02 0.58 12.37
N GLN A 13 -17.11 0.84 13.08
CA GLN A 13 -17.36 0.23 14.38
C GLN A 13 -18.15 -1.07 14.17
N THR A 14 -17.71 -2.14 14.82
CA THR A 14 -18.37 -3.44 14.83
C THR A 14 -19.52 -3.45 15.85
N ALA A 15 -20.45 -4.40 15.71
CA ALA A 15 -21.55 -4.59 16.67
C ALA A 15 -21.05 -4.85 18.10
N THR A 16 -19.86 -5.45 18.23
CA THR A 16 -19.17 -5.71 19.50
C THR A 16 -18.45 -4.49 20.09
N GLY A 17 -18.47 -3.34 19.42
CA GLY A 17 -17.86 -2.10 19.90
C GLY A 17 -16.40 -1.86 19.50
N TYR A 18 -15.72 -2.86 18.93
CA TYR A 18 -14.38 -2.72 18.34
C TYR A 18 -14.41 -1.90 17.05
N TRP A 19 -13.27 -1.33 16.70
CA TRP A 19 -13.04 -0.55 15.48
C TRP A 19 -12.19 -1.34 14.50
N VAL A 20 -12.57 -1.34 13.23
CA VAL A 20 -11.88 -2.09 12.18
C VAL A 20 -11.48 -1.17 11.04
N VAL A 21 -10.25 -1.33 10.56
CA VAL A 21 -9.74 -0.66 9.36
C VAL A 21 -9.88 -1.60 8.18
N GLU A 22 -10.58 -1.17 7.15
CA GLU A 22 -10.90 -1.97 5.97
C GLU A 22 -10.41 -1.30 4.69
N ARG A 23 -10.04 -2.13 3.71
CA ARG A 23 -9.84 -1.76 2.31
C ARG A 23 -10.80 -2.61 1.48
N GLY A 24 -11.87 -2.00 0.96
CA GLY A 24 -12.93 -2.72 0.28
C GLY A 24 -13.53 -3.81 1.17
N ALA A 25 -13.42 -5.07 0.74
CA ALA A 25 -13.88 -6.24 1.49
C ALA A 25 -12.84 -6.82 2.48
N VAL A 26 -11.64 -6.26 2.56
CA VAL A 26 -10.53 -6.80 3.36
C VAL A 26 -10.37 -6.02 4.65
N GLN A 27 -10.42 -6.71 5.79
CA GLN A 27 -10.04 -6.17 7.09
C GLN A 27 -8.52 -6.20 7.24
N LEU A 28 -7.92 -5.06 7.53
CA LEU A 28 -6.46 -4.90 7.65
C LEU A 28 -6.00 -4.84 9.10
N ALA A 29 -6.79 -4.23 9.98
CA ALA A 29 -6.47 -4.07 11.40
C ALA A 29 -7.74 -3.94 12.25
N GLY A 30 -7.64 -4.35 13.52
CA GLY A 30 -8.65 -4.15 14.54
C GLY A 30 -8.10 -3.35 15.72
N ALA A 31 -8.93 -2.55 16.36
CA ALA A 31 -8.57 -1.74 17.51
C ALA A 31 -9.73 -1.61 18.50
N THR A 32 -9.39 -1.45 19.79
CA THR A 32 -10.38 -1.24 20.85
C THR A 32 -10.96 0.18 20.87
N THR A 33 -10.26 1.15 20.26
CA THR A 33 -10.70 2.55 20.22
C THR A 33 -10.63 3.10 18.81
N ARG A 34 -11.47 4.10 18.53
CA ARG A 34 -11.46 4.83 17.26
C ARG A 34 -10.09 5.43 16.95
N ARG A 35 -9.47 6.07 17.96
CA ARG A 35 -8.17 6.73 17.82
C ARG A 35 -7.06 5.74 17.44
N ALA A 36 -7.09 4.53 18.01
CA ALA A 36 -6.14 3.49 17.64
C ALA A 36 -6.38 3.02 16.18
N ALA A 37 -7.63 2.82 15.76
CA ALA A 37 -7.93 2.51 14.35
C ALA A 37 -7.48 3.62 13.38
N GLU A 38 -7.59 4.89 13.78
CA GLU A 38 -7.10 6.03 12.98
C GLU A 38 -5.57 5.99 12.84
N ALA A 39 -4.85 5.71 13.92
CA ALA A 39 -3.40 5.54 13.89
C ALA A 39 -2.96 4.38 12.98
N GLU A 40 -3.68 3.25 13.03
CA GLU A 40 -3.43 2.11 12.14
C GLU A 40 -3.67 2.46 10.68
N ARG A 41 -4.78 3.14 10.37
CA ARG A 41 -5.07 3.63 9.01
C ARG A 41 -3.94 4.51 8.49
N ASP A 42 -3.47 5.45 9.30
CA ASP A 42 -2.42 6.39 8.91
C ASP A 42 -1.06 5.68 8.74
N LEU A 43 -0.78 4.63 9.52
CA LEU A 43 0.38 3.78 9.31
C LEU A 43 0.29 3.02 7.97
N VAL A 44 -0.85 2.40 7.66
CA VAL A 44 -1.06 1.67 6.41
C VAL A 44 -0.89 2.60 5.20
N ASN A 45 -1.43 3.81 5.25
CA ASN A 45 -1.22 4.81 4.20
C ASN A 45 0.26 5.13 4.00
N ARG A 46 1.01 5.40 5.09
CA ARG A 46 2.45 5.70 5.00
C ARG A 46 3.26 4.54 4.43
N LEU A 47 2.90 3.30 4.76
CA LEU A 47 3.53 2.10 4.23
C LEU A 47 3.23 1.93 2.74
N HIS A 48 1.98 2.19 2.32
CA HIS A 48 1.59 2.18 0.92
C HIS A 48 2.39 3.21 0.12
N ASP A 49 2.45 4.46 0.57
CA ASP A 49 3.20 5.53 -0.10
C ASP A 49 4.69 5.24 -0.19
N ARG A 50 5.26 4.60 0.85
CA ARG A 50 6.66 4.16 0.85
C ARG A 50 6.88 3.05 -0.19
N SER A 51 5.95 2.10 -0.28
CA SER A 51 6.02 1.01 -1.26
C SER A 51 5.96 1.55 -2.69
N VAL A 52 4.97 2.41 -2.99
CA VAL A 52 4.82 3.05 -4.30
C VAL A 52 6.09 3.79 -4.70
N ARG A 53 6.67 4.60 -3.80
CA ARG A 53 7.94 5.31 -4.06
C ARG A 53 9.11 4.38 -4.37
N ARG A 54 9.20 3.24 -3.68
CA ARG A 54 10.26 2.23 -3.92
C ARG A 54 10.11 1.59 -5.30
N VAL A 55 8.89 1.23 -5.70
CA VAL A 55 8.61 0.67 -7.04
C VAL A 55 8.96 1.70 -8.11
N SER A 56 8.49 2.95 -8.00
CA SER A 56 8.80 4.00 -8.97
C SER A 56 10.31 4.27 -9.09
N ARG A 57 11.05 4.22 -7.98
CA ARG A 57 12.52 4.34 -8.01
C ARG A 57 13.17 3.17 -8.76
N ARG A 58 12.69 1.94 -8.54
CA ARG A 58 13.19 0.75 -9.24
C ARG A 58 12.92 0.81 -10.74
N ASP A 59 11.72 1.23 -11.13
CA ASP A 59 11.35 1.40 -12.54
C ASP A 59 12.21 2.48 -13.22
N ARG A 60 12.43 3.60 -12.53
CA ARG A 60 13.33 4.65 -13.04
C ARG A 60 14.76 4.15 -13.20
N ALA A 61 15.28 3.41 -12.21
CA ALA A 61 16.63 2.83 -12.29
C ALA A 61 16.74 1.81 -13.44
N ALA A 62 15.72 0.98 -13.65
CA ALA A 62 15.68 0.03 -14.76
C ALA A 62 15.66 0.74 -16.13
N ARG A 63 14.93 1.86 -16.26
CA ARG A 63 14.92 2.67 -17.49
C ARG A 63 16.27 3.31 -17.77
N LEU A 64 16.96 3.80 -16.74
CA LEU A 64 18.29 4.44 -16.88
C LEU A 64 19.42 3.45 -17.13
N ALA A 65 19.30 2.21 -16.64
CA ALA A 65 20.32 1.18 -16.84
C ALA A 65 20.40 0.66 -18.29
N GLY A 66 19.40 0.96 -19.14
CA GLY A 66 19.31 0.45 -20.50
C GLY A 66 19.16 -1.08 -20.57
N PRO A 67 18.89 -1.66 -21.75
CA PRO A 67 19.04 -3.10 -21.93
C PRO A 67 20.49 -3.46 -21.66
N ARG A 68 20.75 -4.37 -20.72
CA ARG A 68 22.09 -4.94 -20.57
C ARG A 68 22.51 -5.51 -21.93
N PRO A 69 23.68 -5.15 -22.49
CA PRO A 69 24.16 -5.81 -23.69
C PRO A 69 24.24 -7.31 -23.36
N ARG A 70 23.47 -8.13 -24.10
CA ARG A 70 23.70 -9.57 -24.12
C ARG A 70 25.12 -9.72 -24.62
N GLY A 71 26.02 -10.14 -23.74
CA GLY A 71 27.39 -10.42 -24.12
C GLY A 71 27.37 -11.48 -25.20
N ASP A 72 27.65 -11.08 -26.44
CA ASP A 72 28.03 -11.98 -27.50
C ASP A 72 29.34 -12.62 -27.07
N ARG A 73 29.26 -13.89 -26.68
CA ARG A 73 30.40 -14.78 -26.62
C ARG A 73 30.45 -15.49 -27.97
N SER A 74 31.31 -15.01 -28.86
CA SER A 74 31.83 -15.78 -29.99
C SER A 74 33.20 -16.34 -29.61
#